data_AF-A0A3L7LR05-F1
#
_entry.id   AF-A0A3L7LR05-F1
#
_cell.length_a   1.000
_cell.length_b   1.000
_cell.length_c   1.000
_cell.angle_alpha   90.00
_cell.angle_beta   90.00
_cell.angle_gamma   90.00
#
_symmetry.space_group_name_H-M   'P 1'
#
loop_
_entity.id
_entity.type
_entity.pdbx_description
1 polymer ?
#
loop_
_entity_poly.entity_id
_entity_poly.type
_entity_poly.pdbx_seq_one_letter_code
_entity_poly.pdbx_strand_id
1 'polypeptide(L)' 'MFTVYHSNQLDLLKTLAAALMAGRPLRDPFQPEVILVQSNGMAQWMQMELAAQFGIAANIDFPLPASFIWQMFTRVLG' A
#
# COMPACT_ATOMS: atom_id res chain seq x y z
N MET A 1 8.58 -8.42 11.02
CA MET A 1 8.38 -7.37 12.04
C MET A 1 7.08 -6.66 11.69
N PHE A 2 6.17 -6.51 12.64
CA PHE A 2 4.97 -5.69 12.48
C PHE A 2 5.23 -4.32 13.09
N THR A 3 5.08 -3.25 12.30
CA THR A 3 5.42 -1.88 12.72
C THR A 3 4.19 -1.01 12.59
N VAL A 4 3.89 -0.25 13.64
CA VAL A 4 2.76 0.68 13.68
C VAL A 4 3.27 2.11 13.69
N TYR A 5 2.77 2.92 12.78
CA TYR A 5 3.06 4.35 12.70
C TYR A 5 1.81 5.14 13.08
N HIS A 6 1.93 6.03 14.07
CA HIS A 6 0.84 6.87 14.54
C HIS A 6 1.04 8.31 14.07
N SER A 7 -0.04 8.92 13.55
CA SER A 7 -0.12 10.35 13.26
C SER A 7 -1.59 10.74 13.22
N ASN A 8 -1.89 12.00 13.52
CA ASN A 8 -3.20 12.61 13.32
C ASN A 8 -3.31 13.32 11.95
N GLN A 9 -2.23 13.35 11.16
CA GLN A 9 -2.19 13.91 9.82
C GLN A 9 -1.98 12.80 8.81
N LEU A 10 -2.98 12.58 7.96
CA LEU A 10 -2.95 11.53 6.93
C LEU A 10 -1.85 11.79 5.90
N ASP A 11 -1.63 13.06 5.52
CA ASP A 11 -0.58 13.46 4.57
C ASP A 11 0.83 13.05 5.03
N LEU A 12 1.08 13.11 6.35
CA LEU A 12 2.35 12.66 6.93
C LEU A 12 2.51 11.14 6.78
N LEU A 13 1.44 10.37 7.04
CA LEU A 13 1.47 8.90 6.89
C LEU A 13 1.66 8.50 5.43
N LYS A 14 1.02 9.21 4.48
CA LYS A 14 1.24 9.01 3.04
C LYS A 14 2.68 9.32 2.64
N THR A 15 3.23 10.44 3.11
CA THR A 15 4.63 10.81 2.84
C THR A 15 5.59 9.77 3.37
N LEU A 16 5.35 9.24 4.58
CA LEU A 16 6.12 8.17 5.17
C LEU A 16 6.02 6.87 4.35
N ALA A 17 4.82 6.48 3.94
CA ALA A 17 4.61 5.30 3.12
C ALA A 17 5.40 5.39 1.80
N ALA A 18 5.31 6.52 1.10
CA ALA A 18 6.08 6.77 -0.12
C ALA A 18 7.60 6.73 0.13
N ALA A 19 8.08 7.34 1.21
CA ALA A 19 9.50 7.28 1.57
C ALA A 19 9.98 5.85 1.85
N LEU A 20 9.14 5.02 2.48
CA LEU A 20 9.45 3.61 2.73
C LEU A 20 9.51 2.80 1.43
N MET A 21 8.57 3.03 0.50
CA MET A 21 8.57 2.40 -0.83
C MET A 21 9.85 2.75 -1.60
N ALA A 22 10.20 4.03 -1.67
CA ALA A 22 11.39 4.50 -2.38
C ALA A 22 12.70 4.01 -1.75
N GLY A 23 12.76 3.96 -0.40
CA GLY A 23 13.94 3.51 0.32
C GLY A 23 14.13 1.99 0.32
N ARG A 24 13.11 1.21 -0.05
CA ARG A 24 13.12 -0.26 -0.03
C ARG A 24 12.34 -0.83 -1.22
N PRO A 25 12.85 -0.67 -2.46
CA PRO A 25 12.18 -1.20 -3.64
C PRO A 25 12.01 -2.71 -3.56
N LEU A 26 10.91 -3.22 -4.12
CA LEU A 26 10.66 -4.65 -4.27
C LEU A 26 11.75 -5.31 -5.12
N ARG A 27 12.05 -6.58 -4.83
CA ARG A 27 13.09 -7.32 -5.55
C ARG A 27 12.66 -7.75 -6.95
N ASP A 28 11.39 -8.10 -7.11
CA ASP A 28 10.81 -8.53 -8.39
C ASP A 28 10.11 -7.33 -9.04
N PRO A 29 10.51 -6.94 -10.27
CA PRO A 29 9.94 -5.77 -10.96
C PRO A 29 8.46 -5.94 -11.34
N PHE A 30 7.93 -7.16 -11.38
CA PHE A 30 6.51 -7.40 -11.68
C PHE A 30 5.66 -7.62 -10.42
N GLN A 31 6.29 -7.70 -9.25
CA GLN A 31 5.57 -7.84 -8.00
C GLN A 31 4.78 -6.54 -7.72
N PRO A 32 3.46 -6.64 -7.49
CA PRO A 32 2.68 -5.46 -7.14
C PRO A 32 3.02 -4.98 -5.73
N GLU A 33 3.03 -3.67 -5.55
CA GLU A 33 2.96 -3.07 -4.22
C GLU A 33 1.57 -3.36 -3.63
N VAL A 34 1.48 -3.60 -2.32
CA VAL A 34 0.20 -3.94 -1.68
C VAL A 34 -0.09 -2.94 -0.57
N ILE A 35 -1.19 -2.22 -0.70
CA ILE A 35 -1.63 -1.21 0.28
C ILE A 35 -3.07 -1.53 0.70
N LEU A 36 -3.25 -2.05 1.91
CA LEU A 36 -4.59 -2.30 2.43
C LEU A 36 -5.34 -0.98 2.68
N VAL A 37 -6.57 -0.89 2.20
CA VAL A 37 -7.41 0.31 2.32
C VAL A 37 -8.78 -0.04 2.90
N GLN A 38 -9.46 0.94 3.47
CA GLN A 38 -10.80 0.75 4.07
C GLN A 38 -11.95 1.03 3.09
N SER A 39 -11.67 1.69 1.96
CA SER A 39 -12.68 2.05 0.97
C SER A 39 -12.04 2.30 -0.39
N ASN A 40 -12.85 2.26 -1.44
CA ASN A 40 -12.41 2.59 -2.79
C ASN A 40 -11.98 4.07 -2.91
N GLY A 41 -12.58 4.97 -2.13
CA GLY A 41 -12.17 6.38 -2.10
C GLY A 41 -10.74 6.55 -1.56
N MET A 42 -10.36 5.77 -0.55
CA MET A 42 -8.98 5.76 -0.04
C MET A 42 -8.00 5.19 -1.07
N ALA A 43 -8.39 4.15 -1.82
CA ALA A 43 -7.56 3.62 -2.91
C ALA A 43 -7.29 4.69 -3.98
N GLN A 44 -8.34 5.37 -4.44
CA GLN A 44 -8.22 6.44 -5.45
C GLN A 44 -7.36 7.60 -4.94
N TRP A 45 -7.60 8.05 -3.70
CA TRP A 45 -6.80 9.10 -3.08
C TRP A 45 -5.32 8.69 -3.00
N MET A 46 -5.02 7.50 -2.47
CA MET A 46 -3.64 7.02 -2.35
C MET A 46 -2.96 6.90 -3.72
N GLN A 47 -3.67 6.40 -4.74
CA GLN A 47 -3.14 6.29 -6.10
C GLN A 47 -2.77 7.67 -6.68
N MET A 48 -3.64 8.68 -6.52
CA MET A 48 -3.35 10.05 -6.96
C MET A 48 -2.17 10.65 -6.19
N GLU A 49 -2.14 10.47 -4.88
CA GLU A 49 -1.11 11.01 -4.00
C GLU A 49 0.29 10.42 -4.27
N LEU A 50 0.36 9.12 -4.56
CA LEU A 50 1.59 8.44 -4.98
C LEU A 50 2.00 8.86 -6.39
N ALA A 51 1.06 8.98 -7.33
CA ALA A 51 1.35 9.44 -8.67
C ALA A 51 1.87 10.88 -8.69
N ALA A 52 1.33 11.76 -7.84
CA ALA A 52 1.82 13.13 -7.68
C ALA A 52 3.27 13.18 -7.16
N GLN A 53 3.66 12.22 -6.32
CA GLN A 53 5.00 12.15 -5.73
C GLN A 53 6.04 11.45 -6.63
N PHE A 54 5.65 10.40 -7.33
CA PHE A 54 6.55 9.57 -8.16
C PHE A 54 6.43 9.83 -9.67
N GLY A 55 5.47 10.66 -10.09
CA GLY A 55 5.11 10.87 -11.50
C GLY A 55 4.17 9.81 -12.06
N ILE A 56 4.12 8.62 -11.45
CA ILE A 56 3.22 7.51 -11.82
C ILE A 56 2.92 6.64 -10.60
N ALA A 57 1.70 6.12 -10.51
CA ALA A 57 1.32 5.04 -9.60
C ALA A 57 0.71 3.90 -10.42
N ALA A 58 1.43 2.78 -10.51
CA ALA A 58 1.06 1.63 -11.31
C ALA A 58 1.43 0.33 -10.58
N ASN A 59 0.76 -0.77 -10.93
CA ASN A 59 0.98 -2.10 -10.33
C ASN A 59 0.87 -2.08 -8.80
N ILE A 60 -0.18 -1.46 -8.26
CA ILE A 60 -0.48 -1.39 -6.83
C ILE A 60 -1.83 -2.06 -6.58
N ASP A 61 -1.84 -3.06 -5.70
CA ASP A 61 -3.06 -3.71 -5.24
C ASP A 61 -3.60 -3.01 -3.99
N PHE A 62 -4.90 -2.72 -4.01
CA PHE A 62 -5.62 -2.08 -2.91
C PHE A 62 -6.69 -2.99 -2.29
N PRO A 63 -6.33 -4.11 -1.65
CA PRO A 63 -7.31 -5.00 -1.06
C PRO A 63 -7.94 -4.39 0.20
N LEU A 64 -9.19 -4.73 0.46
CA LEU A 64 -9.81 -4.51 1.76
C LEU A 64 -9.21 -5.48 2.79
N PRO A 65 -9.24 -5.15 4.10
CA PRO A 65 -8.64 -6.01 5.12
C PRO A 65 -9.16 -7.44 5.08
N ALA A 66 -10.49 -7.63 4.95
CA ALA A 66 -11.09 -8.96 4.91
C ALA A 66 -10.64 -9.79 3.70
N SER A 67 -10.55 -9.18 2.51
CA SER A 67 -10.11 -9.89 1.31
C SER A 67 -8.63 -10.24 1.37
N PHE A 68 -7.79 -9.34 1.90
CA PHE A 68 -6.37 -9.61 2.10
C PHE A 68 -6.15 -10.79 3.07
N ILE A 69 -6.86 -10.80 4.21
CA ILE A 69 -6.73 -11.90 5.19
C ILE A 69 -7.13 -13.23 4.56
N TRP A 70 -8.21 -13.26 3.76
CA TRP A 70 -8.61 -14.47 3.05
C TRP A 70 -7.57 -14.93 2.02
N GLN A 71 -7.00 -14.00 1.25
CA GLN A 71 -5.90 -14.31 0.31
C GLN A 71 -4.67 -14.89 1.02
N MET A 72 -4.32 -14.36 2.20
CA MET A 72 -3.20 -14.90 2.97
C MET A 72 -3.53 -16.27 3.56
N PHE A 73 -4.78 -16.48 4.00
CA PHE A 73 -5.24 -17.78 4.48
C PHE A 73 -5.09 -18.86 3.40
N THR A 74 -5.58 -18.61 2.19
CA THR A 74 -5.45 -19.56 1.08
C THR A 74 -4.00 -19.74 0.63
N ARG A 75 -3.16 -18.70 0.69
CA ARG A 75 -1.75 -18.79 0.27
C ARG A 75 -0.87 -19.58 1.23
N VAL A 76 -1.18 -19.55 2.53
CA VAL A 76 -0.34 -20.17 3.57
C VAL A 76 -0.86 -21.56 3.97
N LEU A 77 -2.18 -21.74 4.01
CA LEU A 77 -2.82 -22.96 4.51
C LEU A 77 -3.57 -23.76 3.44
N GLY A 78 -3.78 -23.16 2.25
CA GLY A 78 -4.39 -23.83 1.11
C GLY A 78 -3.39 -24.56 0.23
#